data_AF-A0A3D2G1Z3-F1
#
_entry.id   AF-A0A3D2G1Z3-F1
#
_cell.length_a   1.000
_cell.length_b   1.000
_cell.length_c   1.000
_cell.angle_alpha   90.00
_cell.angle_beta   90.00
_cell.angle_gamma   90.00
#
_symmetry.space_group_name_H-M   'P 1'
#
loop_
_entity.id
_entity.type
_entity.pdbx_description
1 polymer ?
#
loop_
_entity_poly.entity_id
_entity_poly.type
_entity_poly.pdbx_seq_one_letter_code
_entity_poly.pdbx_strand_id
1 'polypeptide(L)'
;MKKSFRTDLACESRDVWLRTRGAALAGVSARQETRDGLGVETVEILDEEAAEELCKPTGRYVTISLDALVRREEDAFRRACGVLAREIRTQLAMEPEESVLVVGLGNPDITPDAVGPLAAECVLVTRHLKTRLPEEFAAFRPVSVFRTGVLGTTGIESAALVRGVVSLVRPDRVIAVDALSAREAA
;
A
#
# COMPACT_ATOMS: atom_id res chain seq x y z
N MET A 1 19.59 -11.06 -24.37
CA MET A 1 18.20 -10.80 -23.91
C MET A 1 18.22 -10.73 -22.39
N LYS A 2 18.24 -9.52 -21.80
CA LYS A 2 18.12 -9.36 -20.34
C LYS A 2 16.73 -9.89 -19.95
N LYS A 3 16.65 -10.98 -19.19
CA LYS A 3 15.40 -11.36 -18.51
C LYS A 3 15.04 -10.18 -17.61
N SER A 4 14.04 -9.40 -18.01
CA SER A 4 13.47 -8.37 -17.16
C SER A 4 12.76 -9.10 -16.02
N PHE A 5 13.42 -9.13 -14.86
CA PHE A 5 12.82 -9.61 -13.63
C PHE A 5 11.81 -8.53 -13.19
N ARG A 6 10.53 -8.90 -13.08
CA ARG A 6 9.47 -7.98 -12.69
C ARG A 6 8.86 -8.44 -11.38
N THR A 7 9.14 -7.70 -10.32
CA THR A 7 8.48 -7.82 -9.01
C THR A 7 8.06 -6.42 -8.59
N ASP A 8 6.91 -6.33 -7.94
CA ASP A 8 6.41 -5.09 -7.37
C ASP A 8 6.99 -4.81 -5.97
N LEU A 9 7.56 -5.82 -5.31
CA LEU A 9 8.13 -5.69 -3.96
C LEU A 9 9.56 -5.13 -3.97
N ALA A 10 9.80 -4.11 -3.14
CA ALA A 10 11.11 -3.49 -2.99
C ALA A 10 12.15 -4.44 -2.32
N CYS A 11 11.71 -5.25 -1.35
CA CYS A 11 12.58 -6.25 -0.72
C CYS A 11 13.08 -7.29 -1.72
N GLU A 12 12.21 -7.82 -2.58
CA GLU A 12 12.60 -8.79 -3.60
C GLU A 12 13.53 -8.16 -4.65
N SER A 13 13.28 -6.90 -5.04
CA SER A 13 14.15 -6.16 -5.97
C SER A 13 15.57 -6.02 -5.41
N ARG A 14 15.68 -5.66 -4.13
CA ARG A 14 16.95 -5.58 -3.40
C ARG A 14 17.62 -6.95 -3.26
N ASP A 15 16.86 -8.01 -3.00
CA ASP A 15 17.41 -9.37 -2.89
C ASP A 15 18.00 -9.88 -4.21
N VAL A 16 17.32 -9.59 -5.33
CA VAL A 16 17.84 -9.89 -6.67
C VAL A 16 19.14 -9.12 -6.92
N TRP A 17 19.21 -7.85 -6.54
CA TRP A 17 20.44 -7.06 -6.64
C TRP A 17 21.59 -7.70 -5.86
N LEU A 18 21.38 -7.97 -4.57
CA LEU A 18 22.40 -8.52 -3.68
C LEU A 18 22.94 -9.86 -4.20
N ARG A 19 22.05 -10.76 -4.67
CA ARG A 19 22.45 -12.05 -5.25
C ARG A 19 23.22 -11.91 -6.56
N THR A 20 22.89 -10.91 -7.38
CA THR A 20 23.49 -10.72 -8.71
C THR A 20 24.84 -10.00 -8.64
N ARG A 21 24.96 -9.01 -7.74
CA ARG A 21 26.15 -8.14 -7.62
C ARG A 21 27.08 -8.55 -6.49
N GLY A 22 26.62 -9.36 -5.53
CA GLY A 22 27.39 -9.82 -4.38
C GLY A 22 27.62 -8.75 -3.29
N ALA A 23 27.00 -7.58 -3.42
CA ALA A 23 27.13 -6.47 -2.48
C ALA A 23 25.82 -5.68 -2.37
N ALA A 24 25.63 -5.02 -1.22
CA ALA A 24 24.53 -4.09 -1.01
C ALA A 24 24.64 -2.87 -1.94
N LEU A 25 23.50 -2.30 -2.33
CA LEU A 25 23.43 -1.09 -3.12
C LEU A 25 23.58 0.13 -2.21
N ALA A 26 24.50 1.04 -2.54
CA ALA A 26 24.57 2.35 -1.91
C ALA A 26 23.25 3.12 -2.16
N GLY A 27 22.82 3.94 -1.20
CA GLY A 27 21.52 4.62 -1.30
C GLY A 27 20.31 3.76 -0.92
N VAL A 28 20.53 2.51 -0.48
CA VAL A 28 19.47 1.62 0.01
C VAL A 28 19.74 1.19 1.44
N SER A 29 18.79 1.47 2.34
CA SER A 29 18.78 0.97 3.71
C SER A 29 17.75 -0.13 3.87
N ALA A 30 18.09 -1.15 4.65
CA ALA A 30 17.25 -2.31 4.88
C ALA A 30 17.30 -2.75 6.34
N ARG A 31 16.14 -2.99 6.94
CA ARG A 31 16.02 -3.58 8.28
C ARG A 31 14.92 -4.64 8.32
N GLN A 32 15.16 -5.67 9.10
CA GLN A 32 14.19 -6.72 9.39
C GLN A 32 13.96 -6.78 10.89
N GLU A 33 12.70 -6.96 11.27
CA GLU A 33 12.30 -7.09 12.66
C GLU A 33 11.06 -7.99 12.76
N THR A 34 10.76 -8.44 13.98
CA THR A 34 9.51 -9.17 14.26
C THR A 34 8.62 -8.30 15.13
N ARG A 35 7.37 -8.11 14.71
CA ARG A 35 6.37 -7.31 15.44
C ARG A 35 5.09 -8.13 15.59
N ASP A 36 4.64 -8.31 16.83
CA ASP A 36 3.48 -9.13 17.16
C ASP A 36 3.54 -10.55 16.52
N GLY A 37 4.76 -11.13 16.46
CA GLY A 37 5.01 -12.43 15.83
C GLY A 37 5.00 -12.45 14.30
N LEU A 38 4.90 -11.30 13.65
CA LEU A 38 4.95 -11.16 12.18
C LEU A 38 6.30 -10.60 11.75
N GLY A 39 6.87 -11.18 10.69
CA GLY A 39 8.07 -10.64 10.05
C GLY A 39 7.75 -9.31 9.37
N VAL A 40 8.49 -8.26 9.70
CA VAL A 40 8.37 -6.94 9.09
C VAL A 40 9.71 -6.53 8.52
N GLU A 41 9.72 -6.23 7.23
CA GLU A 41 10.89 -5.74 6.53
C GLU A 41 10.65 -4.32 6.05
N THR A 42 11.58 -3.42 6.37
CA THR A 42 11.58 -2.04 5.86
C THR A 42 12.75 -1.87 4.90
N VAL A 43 12.46 -1.41 3.68
CA VAL A 43 13.45 -0.96 2.70
C VAL A 43 13.26 0.53 2.45
N GLU A 44 14.32 1.31 2.59
CA GLU A 44 14.32 2.74 2.29
C GLU A 44 15.27 2.99 1.12
N ILE A 45 14.73 3.59 0.07
CA ILE A 45 15.47 4.02 -1.11
C ILE A 45 15.67 5.52 -0.98
N LEU A 46 16.91 5.94 -0.83
CA LEU A 46 17.30 7.26 -0.32
C LEU A 46 17.63 8.26 -1.44
N ASP A 47 18.02 7.79 -2.62
CA ASP A 47 18.43 8.63 -3.74
C ASP A 47 17.98 8.06 -5.10
N GLU A 48 17.99 8.93 -6.12
CA GLU A 48 17.56 8.60 -7.48
C GLU A 48 18.44 7.56 -8.17
N GLU A 49 19.74 7.48 -7.87
CA GLU A 49 20.63 6.47 -8.45
C GLU A 49 20.20 5.07 -7.99
N ALA A 50 19.95 4.90 -6.69
CA ALA A 50 19.39 3.66 -6.15
C ALA A 50 17.99 3.36 -6.68
N ALA A 51 17.17 4.40 -6.90
CA ALA A 51 15.83 4.24 -7.43
C ALA A 51 15.84 3.72 -8.89
N GLU A 52 16.76 4.22 -9.70
CA GLU A 52 16.98 3.74 -11.08
C GLU A 52 17.50 2.30 -11.11
N GLU A 53 18.51 1.98 -10.29
CA GLU A 53 19.11 0.64 -10.25
C GLU A 53 18.14 -0.44 -9.72
N LEU A 54 17.27 -0.10 -8.76
CA LEU A 54 16.23 -1.00 -8.26
C LEU A 54 14.93 -0.97 -9.07
N CYS A 55 14.77 -0.03 -10.01
CA CYS A 55 13.50 0.25 -10.69
C CYS A 55 12.34 0.48 -9.70
N LYS A 56 12.62 1.21 -8.60
CA LYS A 56 11.67 1.53 -7.55
C LYS A 56 11.86 2.99 -7.13
N PRO A 57 10.80 3.82 -7.09
CA PRO A 57 10.94 5.21 -6.67
C PRO A 57 11.60 5.37 -5.30
N THR A 58 12.19 6.53 -5.04
CA THR A 58 12.63 6.91 -3.69
C THR A 58 11.46 6.84 -2.71
N GLY A 59 11.75 6.38 -1.50
CA GLY A 59 10.72 6.23 -0.47
C GLY A 59 10.92 5.02 0.44
N ARG A 60 9.95 4.85 1.34
CA ARG A 60 9.96 3.82 2.37
C ARG A 60 8.93 2.74 2.04
N TYR A 61 9.42 1.51 1.91
CA TYR A 61 8.66 0.33 1.59
C TYR A 61 8.63 -0.58 2.81
N VAL A 62 7.44 -0.96 3.27
CA VAL A 62 7.28 -1.87 4.40
C VAL A 62 6.53 -3.10 3.95
N THR A 63 7.15 -4.26 4.12
CA THR A 63 6.57 -5.57 3.79
C THR A 63 6.26 -6.28 5.11
N ILE A 64 5.00 -6.69 5.30
CA ILE A 64 4.57 -7.49 6.43
C ILE A 64 4.31 -8.91 5.92
N SER A 65 5.11 -9.87 6.39
CA SER A 65 4.88 -11.29 6.10
C SER A 65 3.64 -11.78 6.86
N LEU A 66 2.79 -12.51 6.13
CA LEU A 66 1.57 -13.11 6.67
C LEU A 66 1.73 -14.63 6.88
N ASP A 67 2.96 -15.14 7.00
CA ASP A 67 3.25 -16.56 7.22
C ASP A 67 2.48 -17.14 8.42
N ALA A 68 2.31 -16.34 9.49
CA ALA A 68 1.55 -16.74 10.68
C ALA A 68 0.08 -17.07 10.34
N LEU A 69 -0.52 -16.40 9.35
CA LEU A 69 -1.87 -16.71 8.87
C LEU A 69 -1.87 -18.02 8.08
N VAL A 70 -0.85 -18.24 7.23
CA VAL A 70 -0.68 -19.49 6.47
C VAL A 70 -0.53 -20.68 7.40
N ARG A 71 0.24 -20.52 8.48
CA ARG A 71 0.42 -21.51 9.56
C ARG A 71 -0.79 -21.64 10.48
N ARG A 72 -1.84 -20.85 10.27
CA ARG A 72 -3.08 -20.82 11.06
C ARG A 72 -2.83 -20.62 12.56
N GLU A 73 -1.85 -19.77 12.88
CA GLU A 73 -1.63 -19.38 14.26
C GLU A 73 -2.87 -18.65 14.80
N GLU A 74 -3.19 -18.92 16.06
CA GLU A 74 -4.29 -18.26 16.76
C GLU A 74 -4.09 -16.74 16.70
N ASP A 75 -5.18 -15.98 16.46
CA ASP A 75 -5.18 -14.52 16.40
C ASP A 75 -4.27 -13.84 15.35
N ALA A 76 -3.64 -14.60 14.45
CA ALA A 76 -2.67 -14.04 13.49
C ALA A 76 -3.25 -12.92 12.62
N PHE A 77 -4.51 -13.06 12.18
CA PHE A 77 -5.20 -12.03 11.42
C PHE A 77 -5.36 -10.73 12.20
N ARG A 78 -5.77 -10.79 13.48
CA ARG A 78 -5.94 -9.60 14.32
C ARG A 78 -4.61 -8.89 14.55
N ARG A 79 -3.53 -9.66 14.78
CA ARG A 79 -2.17 -9.10 14.90
C ARG A 79 -1.73 -8.42 13.60
N ALA A 80 -1.99 -9.03 12.44
CA ALA A 80 -1.66 -8.46 11.13
C ALA A 80 -2.39 -7.13 10.89
N CYS A 81 -3.69 -7.07 11.16
CA CYS A 81 -4.46 -5.83 11.11
C CYS A 81 -3.87 -4.76 12.04
N GLY A 82 -3.46 -5.14 13.26
CA GLY A 82 -2.81 -4.25 14.22
C GLY A 82 -1.48 -3.68 13.73
N VAL A 83 -0.60 -4.53 13.18
CA VAL A 83 0.68 -4.11 12.59
C VAL A 83 0.45 -3.18 11.40
N LEU A 84 -0.41 -3.57 10.46
CA LEU A 84 -0.73 -2.76 9.28
C LEU A 84 -1.32 -1.40 9.66
N ALA A 85 -2.25 -1.36 10.61
CA ALA A 85 -2.84 -0.11 11.09
C ALA A 85 -1.80 0.83 11.71
N ARG A 86 -0.83 0.28 12.47
CA ARG A 86 0.28 1.08 13.01
C ARG A 86 1.18 1.61 11.90
N GLU A 87 1.52 0.79 10.90
CA GLU A 87 2.33 1.25 9.77
C GLU A 87 1.66 2.36 8.97
N ILE A 88 0.36 2.22 8.65
CA ILE A 88 -0.40 3.26 7.95
C ILE A 88 -0.39 4.56 8.77
N ARG A 89 -0.60 4.49 10.09
CA ARG A 89 -0.56 5.68 10.96
C ARG A 89 0.81 6.34 10.97
N THR A 90 1.87 5.56 11.11
CA THR A 90 3.25 6.06 11.14
C THR A 90 3.66 6.68 9.81
N GLN A 91 3.32 6.04 8.68
CA GLN A 91 3.70 6.54 7.35
C GLN A 91 2.93 7.79 6.95
N LEU A 92 1.63 7.86 7.26
CA LEU A 92 0.85 9.03 6.89
C LEU A 92 1.10 10.23 7.82
N ALA A 93 1.48 9.96 9.08
CA ALA A 93 1.81 10.97 10.11
C ALA A 93 0.83 12.15 10.11
N MET A 94 -0.47 11.83 10.21
CA MET A 94 -1.54 12.80 9.99
C MET A 94 -2.11 13.36 11.28
N GLU A 95 -2.45 14.64 11.22
CA GLU A 95 -3.26 15.31 12.23
C GLU A 95 -4.71 14.78 12.24
N PRO A 96 -5.46 14.89 13.37
CA PRO A 96 -6.79 14.31 13.49
C PRO A 96 -7.79 14.74 12.40
N GLU A 97 -7.76 16.01 11.99
CA GLU A 97 -8.71 16.59 11.04
C GLU A 97 -8.33 16.46 9.56
N GLU A 98 -7.10 16.04 9.25
CA GLU A 98 -6.67 15.83 7.86
C GLU A 98 -7.51 14.73 7.19
N SER A 99 -7.99 15.01 5.99
CA SER A 99 -8.86 14.15 5.21
C SER A 99 -8.10 13.10 4.40
N VAL A 100 -8.73 11.93 4.22
CA VAL A 100 -8.17 10.81 3.45
C VAL A 100 -9.11 10.44 2.30
N LEU A 101 -8.52 10.23 1.13
CA LEU A 101 -9.15 9.50 0.03
C LEU A 101 -8.53 8.10 -0.06
N VAL A 102 -9.32 7.06 0.20
CA VAL A 102 -8.92 5.68 -0.06
C VAL A 102 -9.34 5.30 -1.48
N VAL A 103 -8.40 4.83 -2.27
CA VAL A 103 -8.60 4.42 -3.65
C VAL A 103 -8.43 2.92 -3.76
N GLY A 104 -9.48 2.22 -4.19
CA GLY A 104 -9.39 0.80 -4.58
C GLY A 104 -9.04 0.68 -6.07
N LEU A 105 -7.85 0.15 -6.36
CA LEU A 105 -7.36 -0.14 -7.71
C LEU A 105 -7.56 -1.61 -8.07
N GLY A 106 -7.88 -1.86 -9.33
CA GLY A 106 -8.03 -3.22 -9.87
C GLY A 106 -9.42 -3.48 -10.44
N ASN A 107 -9.62 -4.71 -10.90
CA ASN A 107 -10.85 -5.17 -11.51
C ASN A 107 -11.61 -6.13 -10.58
N PRO A 108 -12.82 -5.80 -10.10
CA PRO A 108 -13.61 -6.70 -9.26
C PRO A 108 -14.01 -8.01 -9.96
N ASP A 109 -14.03 -8.03 -11.30
CA ASP A 109 -14.37 -9.22 -12.09
C ASP A 109 -13.21 -10.21 -12.23
N ILE A 110 -12.00 -9.84 -11.77
CA ILE A 110 -10.79 -10.66 -11.84
C ILE A 110 -10.33 -10.96 -10.41
N THR A 111 -10.54 -12.20 -9.95
CA THR A 111 -10.28 -12.60 -8.56
C THR A 111 -8.92 -12.17 -7.99
N PRO A 112 -7.76 -12.39 -8.67
CA PRO A 112 -6.48 -11.95 -8.13
C PRO A 112 -6.29 -10.43 -8.13
N ASP A 113 -7.07 -9.69 -8.91
CA ASP A 113 -7.00 -8.22 -9.06
C ASP A 113 -8.10 -7.48 -8.24
N ALA A 114 -8.96 -8.23 -7.56
CA ALA A 114 -10.08 -7.68 -6.79
C ALA A 114 -9.69 -7.13 -5.40
N VAL A 115 -8.41 -7.21 -5.01
CA VAL A 115 -7.93 -6.81 -3.67
C VAL A 115 -8.27 -5.36 -3.35
N GLY A 116 -7.99 -4.42 -4.26
CA GLY A 116 -8.30 -3.00 -4.05
C GLY A 116 -9.80 -2.72 -3.92
N PRO A 117 -10.66 -3.18 -4.86
CA PRO A 117 -12.10 -3.09 -4.74
C PRO A 117 -12.64 -3.67 -3.43
N LEU A 118 -12.18 -4.88 -3.05
CA LEU A 118 -12.63 -5.57 -1.84
C LEU A 118 -12.21 -4.83 -0.56
N ALA A 119 -10.97 -4.36 -0.50
CA ALA A 119 -10.50 -3.54 0.62
C ALA A 119 -11.31 -2.26 0.77
N ALA A 120 -11.64 -1.61 -0.35
CA ALA A 120 -12.45 -0.38 -0.36
C ALA A 120 -13.90 -0.60 0.11
N GLU A 121 -14.46 -1.82 0.05
CA GLU A 121 -15.79 -2.10 0.66
C GLU A 121 -15.78 -2.09 2.18
N CYS A 122 -14.64 -2.43 2.76
CA CYS A 122 -14.48 -2.56 4.21
C CYS A 122 -14.12 -1.22 4.90
N VAL A 123 -14.00 -0.12 4.14
CA VAL A 123 -13.63 1.20 4.67
C VAL A 123 -14.87 1.93 5.18
N LEU A 124 -14.82 2.39 6.44
CA LEU A 124 -15.84 3.26 7.00
C LEU A 124 -15.77 4.67 6.37
N VAL A 125 -16.75 5.01 5.55
CA VAL A 125 -16.84 6.32 4.87
C VAL A 125 -17.47 7.35 5.81
N THR A 126 -16.71 8.40 6.14
CA THR A 126 -17.10 9.38 7.18
C THR A 126 -17.09 10.82 6.70
N ARG A 127 -16.54 11.16 5.52
CA ARG A 127 -16.45 12.55 5.02
C ARG A 127 -17.83 13.23 5.02
N HIS A 128 -18.83 12.59 4.43
CA HIS A 128 -20.19 13.13 4.34
C HIS A 128 -20.90 13.17 5.71
N LEU A 129 -20.55 12.27 6.64
CA LEU A 129 -21.10 12.24 7.99
C LEU A 129 -20.55 13.41 8.81
N LYS A 130 -19.23 13.65 8.80
CA LYS A 130 -18.64 14.83 9.47
C LYS A 130 -19.18 16.15 8.94
N THR A 131 -19.45 16.24 7.63
CA THR A 131 -20.04 17.46 7.04
C THR A 131 -21.46 17.71 7.54
N ARG A 132 -22.26 16.65 7.79
CA ARG A 132 -23.68 16.78 8.18
C ARG A 132 -23.88 16.80 9.70
N LEU A 133 -23.07 16.05 10.44
CA LEU A 133 -23.19 15.77 11.87
C LEU A 133 -21.81 15.90 12.55
N PRO A 134 -21.23 17.11 12.57
CA PRO A 134 -19.84 17.31 12.99
C PRO A 134 -19.57 16.94 14.45
N GLU A 135 -20.53 17.19 15.35
CA GLU A 135 -20.38 16.90 16.79
C GLU A 135 -20.40 15.38 17.06
N GLU A 136 -21.31 14.65 16.45
CA GLU A 136 -21.47 13.20 16.61
C GLU A 136 -20.30 12.40 16.03
N PHE A 137 -19.67 12.94 14.98
CA PHE A 137 -18.54 12.31 14.29
C PHE A 137 -17.20 13.02 14.54
N ALA A 138 -17.08 13.83 15.60
CA ALA A 138 -15.87 14.59 15.92
C ALA A 138 -14.64 13.68 16.11
N ALA A 139 -14.82 12.50 16.70
CA ALA A 139 -13.74 11.52 16.93
C ALA A 139 -13.26 10.81 15.65
N PHE A 140 -13.99 10.93 14.55
CA PHE A 140 -13.61 10.31 13.28
C PHE A 140 -12.80 11.26 12.42
N ARG A 141 -11.93 10.71 11.58
CA ARG A 141 -11.28 11.45 10.50
C ARG A 141 -12.23 11.57 9.31
N PRO A 142 -12.21 12.65 8.49
CA PRO A 142 -12.95 12.69 7.24
C PRO A 142 -12.35 11.71 6.21
N VAL A 143 -13.05 10.60 5.93
CA VAL A 143 -12.62 9.59 4.97
C VAL A 143 -13.60 9.50 3.81
N SER A 144 -13.07 9.54 2.60
CA SER A 144 -13.78 9.27 1.35
C SER A 144 -13.17 8.06 0.65
N VAL A 145 -13.98 7.36 -0.14
CA VAL A 145 -13.56 6.17 -0.88
C VAL A 145 -13.90 6.34 -2.35
N PHE A 146 -12.99 5.91 -3.22
CA PHE A 146 -13.22 5.82 -4.65
C PHE A 146 -12.72 4.47 -5.16
N ARG A 147 -13.60 3.70 -5.79
CA ARG A 147 -13.20 2.49 -6.51
C ARG A 147 -13.02 2.84 -7.96
N THR A 148 -11.85 2.53 -8.48
CA THR A 148 -11.58 2.70 -9.91
C THR A 148 -12.16 1.52 -10.69
N GLY A 149 -12.30 1.70 -12.00
CA GLY A 149 -12.31 0.59 -12.94
C GLY A 149 -10.95 0.48 -13.63
N VAL A 150 -10.83 -0.51 -14.50
CA VAL A 150 -9.65 -0.70 -15.35
C VAL A 150 -9.87 -0.08 -16.72
N LEU A 151 -8.77 0.21 -17.43
CA LEU A 151 -8.81 0.79 -18.77
C LEU A 151 -9.79 0.04 -19.71
N GLY A 152 -9.84 -1.28 -19.61
CA GLY A 152 -10.71 -2.12 -20.44
C GLY A 152 -12.21 -1.93 -20.21
N THR A 153 -12.63 -1.42 -19.05
CA THR A 153 -14.05 -1.21 -18.73
C THR A 153 -14.46 0.27 -18.75
N THR A 154 -13.52 1.17 -18.46
CA THR A 154 -13.79 2.61 -18.35
C THR A 154 -13.36 3.40 -19.59
N GLY A 155 -12.42 2.87 -20.40
CA GLY A 155 -11.76 3.61 -21.46
C GLY A 155 -10.82 4.72 -20.97
N ILE A 156 -10.57 4.80 -19.66
CA ILE A 156 -9.75 5.83 -19.02
C ILE A 156 -8.74 5.14 -18.09
N GLU A 157 -7.48 5.55 -18.14
CA GLU A 157 -6.47 5.04 -17.21
C GLU A 157 -6.86 5.32 -15.76
N SER A 158 -6.72 4.32 -14.88
CA SER A 158 -7.11 4.43 -13.46
C SER A 158 -6.41 5.61 -12.77
N ALA A 159 -5.15 5.90 -13.12
CA ALA A 159 -4.41 7.06 -12.62
C ALA A 159 -5.06 8.40 -13.01
N ALA A 160 -5.61 8.52 -14.22
CA ALA A 160 -6.31 9.73 -14.66
C ALA A 160 -7.65 9.90 -13.92
N LEU A 161 -8.39 8.81 -13.69
CA LEU A 161 -9.59 8.83 -12.85
C LEU A 161 -9.28 9.30 -11.43
N VAL A 162 -8.24 8.73 -10.80
CA VAL A 162 -7.79 9.11 -9.46
C VAL A 162 -7.40 10.59 -9.42
N ARG A 163 -6.63 11.07 -10.41
CA ARG A 163 -6.26 12.49 -10.50
C ARG A 163 -7.48 13.40 -10.59
N GLY A 164 -8.48 13.02 -11.38
CA GLY A 164 -9.75 13.73 -11.47
C GLY A 164 -10.45 13.83 -10.11
N VAL A 165 -10.60 12.72 -9.41
CA VAL A 165 -11.23 12.70 -8.07
C VAL A 165 -10.43 13.49 -7.05
N VAL A 166 -9.10 13.36 -7.03
CA VAL A 166 -8.22 14.15 -6.15
C VAL A 166 -8.37 15.66 -6.40
N SER A 167 -8.48 16.09 -7.66
CA SER A 167 -8.65 17.51 -7.99
C SER A 167 -9.97 18.11 -7.47
N LEU A 168 -11.02 17.27 -7.41
CA LEU A 168 -12.35 17.64 -6.93
C LEU A 168 -12.47 17.57 -5.41
N VAL A 169 -11.99 16.48 -4.82
CA VAL A 169 -12.14 16.18 -3.39
C VAL A 169 -11.12 16.93 -2.54
N ARG A 170 -9.91 17.16 -3.10
CA ARG A 170 -8.74 17.76 -2.45
C ARG A 170 -8.43 17.13 -1.07
N PRO A 171 -8.20 15.81 -1.02
CA PRO A 171 -7.86 15.14 0.24
C PRO A 171 -6.43 15.51 0.68
N ASP A 172 -6.17 15.50 1.98
CA ASP A 172 -4.83 15.77 2.53
C ASP A 172 -3.88 14.58 2.31
N ARG A 173 -4.41 13.35 2.29
CA ARG A 173 -3.66 12.13 1.92
C ARG A 173 -4.48 11.21 1.01
N VAL A 174 -3.78 10.46 0.17
CA VAL A 174 -4.35 9.38 -0.65
C VAL A 174 -3.76 8.05 -0.22
N ILE A 175 -4.61 7.06 0.01
CA ILE A 175 -4.21 5.66 0.22
C ILE A 175 -4.69 4.88 -0.99
N ALA A 176 -3.77 4.44 -1.85
CA ALA A 176 -4.08 3.52 -2.93
C ALA A 176 -3.89 2.08 -2.46
N VAL A 177 -4.89 1.23 -2.68
CA VAL A 177 -4.85 -0.20 -2.40
C VAL A 177 -4.95 -0.94 -3.72
N ASP A 178 -3.97 -1.79 -4.00
CA ASP A 178 -3.83 -2.48 -5.28
C ASP A 178 -3.35 -3.92 -5.07
N ALA A 179 -3.64 -4.78 -6.05
CA ALA A 179 -3.05 -6.10 -6.12
C ALA A 179 -1.67 -6.01 -6.79
N LEU A 180 -0.63 -6.49 -6.12
CA LEU A 180 0.75 -6.45 -6.61
C LEU A 180 1.25 -7.84 -6.99
N SER A 181 2.20 -7.89 -7.93
CA SER A 181 2.87 -9.13 -8.33
C SER A 181 4.16 -9.34 -7.52
N ALA A 182 4.14 -10.32 -6.61
CA ALA A 182 5.32 -10.81 -5.91
C ALA A 182 5.98 -11.98 -6.67
N ARG A 183 7.28 -12.21 -6.45
CA ARG A 183 8.05 -13.29 -7.07
C ARG A 183 7.88 -14.60 -6.32
N GLU A 184 7.94 -14.57 -5.00
CA GLU A 184 7.75 -15.75 -4.17
C GLU A 184 6.34 -15.74 -3.57
N ALA A 185 5.60 -16.82 -3.79
CA ALA A 185 4.39 -17.07 -3.00
C ALA A 185 4.83 -17.48 -1.59
N ALA A 186 4.27 -16.82 -0.58
CA ALA A 186 4.41 -17.24 0.81
C ALA A 186 3.82 -18.64 1.05
#